data_AF-A0A973T4A3-F1
#
_entry.id   AF-A0A973T4A3-F1
#
_cell.length_a   1.000
_cell.length_b   1.000
_cell.length_c   1.000
_cell.angle_alpha   90.00
_cell.angle_beta   90.00
_cell.angle_gamma   90.00
#
_symmetry.space_group_name_H-M   'P 1'
#
loop_
_entity.id
_entity.type
_entity.pdbx_description
1 polymer ?
#
loop_
_entity_poly.entity_id
_entity_poly.type
_entity_poly.pdbx_seq_one_letter_code
_entity_poly.pdbx_strand_id
1 'polypeptide(L)' 'MTTAGPPVKGRATRQRAAVAAALDEVDEFRSAQELHDMLKHKG' A
#
# COMPACT_ATOMS: atom_id res chain seq x y z
N MET A 1 -5.90 -25.03 7.90
CA MET A 1 -5.83 -23.58 7.63
C MET A 1 -4.37 -23.22 7.42
N THR A 2 -3.97 -22.78 6.23
CA THR A 2 -2.58 -22.42 5.91
C THR A 2 -2.29 -21.00 6.35
N THR A 3 -1.47 -20.84 7.39
CA THR A 3 -0.98 -19.54 7.86
C THR A 3 0.07 -19.01 6.89
N ALA A 4 -0.06 -17.76 6.44
CA ALA A 4 0.96 -17.10 5.62
C ALA A 4 2.28 -17.05 6.41
N GLY A 5 3.39 -17.42 5.77
CA GLY A 5 4.72 -17.35 6.37
C GLY A 5 5.15 -15.91 6.68
N PRO A 6 6.29 -15.72 7.37
CA PRO A 6 6.76 -14.40 7.77
C PRO A 6 6.84 -13.45 6.57
N PRO A 7 6.41 -12.18 6.71
CA PRO A 7 6.45 -11.24 5.61
C PRO A 7 7.89 -11.05 5.16
N VAL A 8 8.17 -11.41 3.91
CA VAL A 8 9.46 -11.12 3.27
C VAL A 8 9.65 -9.60 3.26
N LYS A 9 10.79 -9.12 3.81
CA LYS A 9 11.17 -7.71 3.72
C LYS A 9 11.30 -7.35 2.25
N GLY A 10 10.26 -6.70 1.72
CA GLY A 10 10.22 -6.23 0.34
C GLY A 10 11.29 -5.17 0.09
N ARG A 11 11.73 -5.05 -1.16
CA ARG A 11 12.67 -4.00 -1.57
C ARG A 11 12.10 -2.61 -1.26
N ALA A 12 12.90 -1.74 -0.66
CA ALA A 12 12.55 -0.34 -0.44
C ALA A 12 12.55 0.40 -1.80
N THR A 13 11.36 0.60 -2.36
CA THR A 13 11.17 1.35 -3.61
C THR A 13 10.33 2.60 -3.35
N ARG A 14 10.51 3.64 -4.17
CA ARG A 14 9.71 4.88 -4.07
C ARG A 14 8.21 4.61 -4.17
N GLN A 15 7.81 3.68 -5.05
CA GLN A 15 6.42 3.25 -5.17
C GLN A 15 5.89 2.64 -3.88
N ARG A 16 6.66 1.76 -3.20
CA ARG A 16 6.22 1.21 -1.91
C ARG A 16 6.11 2.26 -0.82
N ALA A 17 7.04 3.23 -0.78
CA ALA A 17 6.95 4.33 0.17
C ALA A 17 5.70 5.18 -0.05
N ALA A 18 5.35 5.47 -1.30
CA ALA A 18 4.12 6.20 -1.64
C ALA A 18 2.87 5.43 -1.22
N VAL A 19 2.82 4.11 -1.48
CA VAL A 19 1.71 3.26 -1.04
C VAL A 19 1.60 3.21 0.49
N ALA A 20 2.71 3.08 1.22
CA ALA A 20 2.71 3.09 2.67
C ALA A 20 2.19 4.41 3.24
N ALA A 21 2.66 5.55 2.72
CA ALA A 21 2.18 6.86 3.14
C ALA A 21 0.67 7.04 2.85
N ALA A 22 0.19 6.55 1.69
CA ALA A 22 -1.24 6.61 1.37
C ALA A 22 -2.09 5.70 2.28
N LEU A 23 -1.54 4.57 2.72
CA LEU A 23 -2.20 3.68 3.69
C LEU A 23 -2.27 4.31 5.09
N ASP A 24 -1.26 5.07 5.48
CA ASP A 24 -1.24 5.77 6.79
C ASP A 24 -2.24 6.93 6.85
N GLU A 25 -2.71 7.43 5.70
CA GLU A 25 -3.68 8.54 5.62
C GLU A 25 -5.14 8.08 5.56
N VAL A 26 -5.41 6.80 5.30
CA VAL A 26 -6.78 6.29 5.14
C VAL A 26 -7.22 5.56 6.41
N ASP A 27 -8.28 6.07 7.04
CA ASP A 27 -8.87 5.43 8.23
C ASP A 27 -9.86 4.29 7.87
N GLU A 28 -10.26 4.21 6.60
CA GLU A 28 -11.24 3.26 6.10
C GLU A 28 -10.63 2.30 5.08
N PHE A 29 -11.26 1.13 4.90
CA PHE A 29 -10.85 0.21 3.85
C PHE A 29 -11.00 0.86 2.47
N ARG A 30 -9.92 0.82 1.69
CA ARG A 30 -9.90 1.22 0.28
C ARG A 30 -9.41 0.07 -0.56
N SER A 31 -10.04 -0.14 -1.72
CA SER A 31 -9.55 -1.09 -2.70
C SER A 31 -8.20 -0.65 -3.27
N ALA A 32 -7.45 -1.62 -3.82
CA ALA A 32 -6.17 -1.33 -4.46
C ALA A 32 -6.30 -0.32 -5.61
N GLN A 33 -7.41 -0.35 -6.33
CA GLN A 33 -7.66 0.57 -7.44
C GLN A 33 -7.94 1.99 -6.94
N GLU A 34 -8.76 2.13 -5.89
CA GLU A 34 -9.01 3.44 -5.27
C GLU A 34 -7.72 4.04 -4.70
N LEU A 35 -6.88 3.23 -4.04
CA LEU A 35 -5.56 3.68 -3.57
C LEU A 35 -4.67 4.10 -4.74
N HIS A 36 -4.71 3.38 -5.86
CA HIS A 36 -3.96 3.73 -7.06
C HIS A 36 -4.42 5.08 -7.65
N ASP A 37 -5.73 5.30 -7.76
CA ASP A 37 -6.29 6.54 -8.28
C ASP A 37 -5.92 7.71 -7.36
N MET A 38 -6.00 7.54 -6.03
CA MET A 38 -5.54 8.52 -5.05
C MET A 38 -4.05 8.87 -5.24
N LEU A 39 -3.19 7.86 -5.44
CA LEU A 39 -1.77 8.07 -5.69
C LEU A 39 -1.51 8.78 -7.02
N LYS A 40 -2.30 8.49 -8.05
CA LYS A 40 -2.21 9.13 -9.37
C LYS A 40 -2.61 10.60 -9.34
N HIS A 41 -3.53 10.99 -8.47
CA HIS A 41 -3.91 12.40 -8.29
C HIS A 41 -2.87 13.21 -7.50
N LYS A 42 -2.00 12.55 -6.73
CA LYS A 42 -0.95 13.19 -5.92
C LYS A 42 0.38 13.38 -6.66
N GLY A 43 0.60 12.69 -7.78
CA GLY A 43 1.81 12.75 -8.59
C GLY A 43 1.62 13.51 -9.89
#